data_AF-A0A3P8QSE0-F1
#
_entry.id   AF-A0A3P8QSE0-F1
#
_cell.length_a   1.000
_cell.length_b   1.000
_cell.length_c   1.000
_cell.angle_alpha   90.00
_cell.angle_beta   90.00
_cell.angle_gamma   90.00
#
_symmetry.space_group_name_H-M   'P 1'
#
loop_
_entity.id
_entity.type
_entity.pdbx_description
1 polymer ?
#
loop_
_entity_poly.entity_id
_entity_poly.type
_entity_poly.pdbx_seq_one_letter_code
_entity_poly.pdbx_strand_id
1 'polypeptide(L)'
;MSRWGRKNVKKAPEVIHTVTEGLKSLYREKLLPLEQYYGFHDFHSPSLEDADFDNKPMVLVVGQYSTGKTTFIKYLLEQDIPGSRIGPEPTTDCFTAIMHGDVESVIPGNALIVDPNKPFRKLNPFGNTFLNRFQCAQMPNQVLESISIIDTPGILSGAKQRVSRGEGKGKGYDFPAVLRWFAERVDRIVLLFDAHKLEISDEFSEAIGALKGNEDKLRVVLNKADMVGTQQLMRVYGALMWSLGKVFGTPEVLRVYIGSFWAEPLLVNDNRKLFELEEEDLFADIQNLPRNAAIRKLNDLVKRARLVRVHAHIISHLKQEMRSVFRKDNKKKNLIYQLPVIFSKIQLQHNISAGDFPDCAKMQEQLMVHDFTKFKSLKPNLMASLDELLSSDIAKLMPLLRQEELEAGDQPGVQGGAFLGTRAGPFSEGDPFVEENGEGCEEEEDWVVTKDKPKYDEIFYNLAPNEGKLSGTKAKDWMVSSRLPNSVLGRIWKLSDVDRDGMLDDEEFALASHLIEVKLEGHGLPPELPNRLIPPSKRRQKGSDA
;
A
#
# COMPACT_ATOMS: atom_id res chain seq x y z
N MET A 1 71.78 11.13 8.92
CA MET A 1 71.03 12.15 8.16
C MET A 1 69.89 11.48 7.42
N SER A 2 68.68 12.01 7.61
CA SER A 2 67.44 11.89 6.83
C SER A 2 66.86 10.52 6.47
N ARG A 3 65.74 10.24 7.16
CA ARG A 3 64.73 9.21 6.95
C ARG A 3 63.67 9.81 6.03
N TRP A 4 63.55 9.37 4.78
CA TRP A 4 62.57 9.90 3.83
C TRP A 4 61.20 9.24 4.05
N GLY A 5 60.25 10.02 4.57
CA GLY A 5 58.89 9.61 4.86
C GLY A 5 58.04 9.45 3.60
N ARG A 6 57.36 8.31 3.49
CA ARG A 6 56.18 8.15 2.63
C ARG A 6 55.08 9.06 3.18
N LYS A 7 54.77 10.13 2.44
CA LYS A 7 53.60 10.97 2.71
C LYS A 7 52.33 10.14 2.50
N ASN A 8 51.56 9.96 3.57
CA ASN A 8 50.15 9.56 3.53
C ASN A 8 49.41 10.57 2.66
N VAL A 9 48.99 10.16 1.46
CA VAL A 9 47.97 10.88 0.70
C VAL A 9 46.66 10.65 1.44
N LYS A 10 46.25 11.63 2.25
CA LYS A 10 44.89 11.69 2.78
C LYS A 10 43.96 11.76 1.56
N LYS A 11 43.14 10.73 1.34
CA LYS A 11 42.00 10.81 0.40
C LYS A 11 41.19 12.04 0.79
N ALA A 12 40.96 12.94 -0.16
CA ALA A 12 40.00 14.03 0.01
C ALA A 12 38.62 13.42 0.33
N PRO A 13 37.78 14.08 1.16
CA PRO A 13 36.41 13.62 1.36
C PRO A 13 35.70 13.59 0.00
N GLU A 14 35.19 12.43 -0.40
CA GLU A 14 34.28 12.33 -1.54
C GLU A 14 33.10 13.26 -1.26
N VAL A 15 32.88 14.23 -2.13
CA VAL A 15 31.72 15.12 -2.06
C VAL A 15 30.53 14.24 -2.42
N ILE A 16 29.78 13.81 -1.41
CA ILE A 16 28.54 13.06 -1.60
C ILE A 16 27.53 14.04 -2.20
N HIS A 17 27.12 13.82 -3.45
CA HIS A 17 26.19 14.72 -4.15
C HIS A 17 24.73 14.36 -3.88
N THR A 18 24.43 13.10 -3.53
CA THR A 18 23.08 12.63 -3.17
C THR A 18 23.11 11.63 -2.02
N VAL A 19 22.02 11.52 -1.25
CA VAL A 19 21.90 10.55 -0.15
C VAL A 19 22.06 9.11 -0.66
N THR A 20 21.57 8.80 -1.86
CA THR A 20 21.68 7.47 -2.47
C THR A 20 23.13 7.06 -2.72
N GLU A 21 23.98 7.98 -3.21
CA GLU A 21 25.42 7.73 -3.35
C GLU A 21 26.10 7.53 -1.98
N GLY A 22 25.69 8.31 -0.98
CA GLY A 22 26.15 8.15 0.41
C GLY A 22 25.84 6.76 0.95
N LEU A 23 24.61 6.27 0.77
CA LEU A 23 24.19 4.92 1.18
C LEU A 23 24.98 3.83 0.46
N LYS A 24 25.21 4.00 -0.85
CA LYS A 24 25.99 3.07 -1.69
C LYS A 24 27.44 2.97 -1.22
N SER A 25 28.06 4.11 -0.89
CA SER A 25 29.43 4.16 -0.34
C SER A 25 29.49 3.47 1.03
N LEU A 26 28.57 3.80 1.95
CA LEU A 26 28.51 3.17 3.28
C LEU A 26 28.31 1.66 3.20
N TYR A 27 27.45 1.17 2.29
CA TYR A 27 27.27 -0.26 2.07
C TYR A 27 28.59 -0.93 1.66
N ARG A 28 29.28 -0.39 0.65
CA ARG A 28 30.52 -0.97 0.11
C ARG A 28 31.67 -0.95 1.10
N GLU A 29 31.81 0.13 1.87
CA GLU A 29 32.94 0.31 2.78
C GLU A 29 32.75 -0.43 4.11
N LYS A 30 31.53 -0.40 4.68
CA LYS A 30 31.31 -0.86 6.06
C LYS A 30 30.52 -2.17 6.16
N LEU A 31 29.52 -2.40 5.30
CA LEU A 31 28.64 -3.58 5.40
C LEU A 31 29.12 -4.77 4.55
N LEU A 32 29.47 -4.52 3.29
CA LEU A 32 29.88 -5.55 2.32
C LEU A 32 31.08 -6.41 2.79
N PRO A 33 32.15 -5.84 3.40
CA PRO A 33 33.26 -6.65 3.91
C PRO A 33 32.84 -7.64 4.99
N LEU A 34 31.81 -7.28 5.78
CA LEU A 34 31.27 -8.12 6.83
C LEU A 34 30.42 -9.25 6.24
N GLU A 35 29.57 -8.93 5.26
CA GLU A 35 28.78 -9.91 4.51
C GLU A 35 29.66 -10.99 3.86
N GLN A 36 30.73 -10.56 3.18
CA GLN A 36 31.65 -11.47 2.51
C GLN A 36 32.45 -12.32 3.51
N TYR A 37 32.88 -11.74 4.63
CA TYR A 37 33.70 -12.44 5.60
C TYR A 37 32.93 -13.55 6.35
N TYR A 38 31.65 -13.35 6.63
CA TYR A 38 30.79 -14.33 7.32
C TYR A 38 29.89 -15.16 6.38
N GLY A 39 30.06 -15.04 5.06
CA GLY A 39 29.29 -15.81 4.09
C GLY A 39 27.79 -15.50 4.13
N PHE A 40 27.42 -14.25 4.36
CA PHE A 40 26.01 -13.84 4.52
C PHE A 40 25.13 -14.25 3.33
N HIS A 41 25.69 -14.19 2.12
CA HIS A 41 25.02 -14.52 0.86
C HIS A 41 24.58 -15.99 0.76
N ASP A 42 25.25 -16.90 1.46
CA ASP A 42 24.90 -18.32 1.44
C ASP A 42 23.65 -18.64 2.28
N PHE A 43 23.33 -17.77 3.24
CA PHE A 43 22.23 -17.98 4.19
C PHE A 43 21.02 -17.09 3.91
N HIS A 44 21.27 -15.80 3.69
CA HIS A 44 20.20 -14.81 3.66
C HIS A 44 19.97 -14.31 2.24
N SER A 45 20.62 -13.22 1.86
CA SER A 45 20.43 -12.58 0.57
C SER A 45 21.78 -12.21 -0.07
N PRO A 46 21.84 -12.19 -1.42
CA PRO A 46 23.05 -11.83 -2.15
C PRO A 46 23.49 -10.40 -1.87
N SER A 47 24.76 -10.08 -2.12
CA SER A 47 25.31 -8.73 -2.00
C SER A 47 24.59 -7.74 -2.91
N LEU A 48 24.34 -6.53 -2.44
CA LEU A 48 23.66 -5.48 -3.19
C LEU A 48 24.54 -4.98 -4.35
N GLU A 49 23.90 -4.73 -5.49
CA GLU A 49 24.52 -4.17 -6.69
C GLU A 49 24.12 -2.71 -6.86
N ASP A 50 24.80 -1.99 -7.73
CA ASP A 50 24.56 -0.57 -7.98
C ASP A 50 23.13 -0.30 -8.45
N ALA A 51 22.59 -1.19 -9.28
CA ALA A 51 21.20 -1.16 -9.69
C ALA A 51 20.26 -1.14 -8.48
N ASP A 52 20.51 -1.91 -7.41
CA ASP A 52 19.64 -1.94 -6.23
C ASP A 52 19.51 -0.55 -5.55
N PHE A 53 20.53 0.32 -5.70
CA PHE A 53 20.50 1.69 -5.20
C PHE A 53 19.98 2.69 -6.23
N ASP A 54 20.28 2.50 -7.51
CA ASP A 54 19.99 3.47 -8.57
C ASP A 54 18.58 3.28 -9.17
N ASN A 55 17.90 2.17 -8.83
CA ASN A 55 16.57 1.89 -9.34
C ASN A 55 15.49 2.83 -8.82
N LYS A 56 14.50 3.05 -9.70
CA LYS A 56 13.23 3.69 -9.38
C LYS A 56 12.43 2.84 -8.39
N PRO A 57 11.55 3.45 -7.58
CA PRO A 57 10.69 2.72 -6.67
C PRO A 57 9.84 1.69 -7.41
N MET A 58 9.68 0.52 -6.82
CA MET A 58 8.91 -0.57 -7.41
C MET A 58 7.63 -0.85 -6.61
N VAL A 59 6.51 -1.02 -7.32
CA VAL A 59 5.21 -1.41 -6.76
C VAL A 59 4.88 -2.82 -7.23
N LEU A 60 4.71 -3.75 -6.28
CA LEU A 60 4.35 -5.13 -6.56
C LEU A 60 2.85 -5.34 -6.42
N VAL A 61 2.19 -5.84 -7.45
CA VAL A 61 0.74 -6.07 -7.45
C VAL A 61 0.45 -7.56 -7.34
N VAL A 62 -0.16 -7.98 -6.22
CA VAL A 62 -0.35 -9.39 -5.85
C VAL A 62 -1.81 -9.66 -5.56
N GLY A 63 -2.30 -10.84 -5.90
CA GLY A 63 -3.71 -11.20 -5.70
C GLY A 63 -4.10 -12.46 -6.44
N GLN A 64 -5.25 -12.99 -6.06
CA GLN A 64 -5.79 -14.19 -6.69
C GLN A 64 -6.17 -13.98 -8.16
N TYR A 65 -6.56 -15.07 -8.80
CA TYR A 65 -7.08 -15.04 -10.15
C TYR A 65 -8.34 -14.15 -10.27
N SER A 66 -8.44 -13.37 -11.35
CA SER A 66 -9.59 -12.50 -11.65
C SER A 66 -9.87 -11.35 -10.65
N THR A 67 -8.96 -11.04 -9.72
CA THR A 67 -9.13 -9.91 -8.77
C THR A 67 -8.95 -8.52 -9.42
N GLY A 68 -8.52 -8.46 -10.68
CA GLY A 68 -8.37 -7.21 -11.43
C GLY A 68 -6.97 -6.57 -11.35
N LYS A 69 -5.90 -7.33 -11.09
CA LYS A 69 -4.52 -6.80 -11.04
C LYS A 69 -4.09 -6.05 -12.30
N THR A 70 -4.18 -6.70 -13.46
CA THR A 70 -3.80 -6.08 -14.73
C THR A 70 -4.72 -4.90 -15.07
N THR A 71 -6.01 -4.98 -14.72
CA THR A 71 -6.97 -3.87 -14.87
C THR A 71 -6.61 -2.69 -13.96
N PHE A 72 -6.23 -2.94 -12.71
CA PHE A 72 -5.77 -1.92 -11.77
C PHE A 72 -4.52 -1.20 -12.29
N ILE A 73 -3.57 -1.93 -12.86
CA ILE A 73 -2.37 -1.31 -13.44
C ILE A 73 -2.72 -0.50 -14.69
N LYS A 74 -3.57 -1.03 -15.58
CA LYS A 74 -4.09 -0.28 -16.72
C LYS A 74 -4.81 0.99 -16.27
N TYR A 75 -5.56 0.92 -15.17
CA TYR A 75 -6.25 2.07 -14.59
C TYR A 75 -5.25 3.12 -14.11
N LEU A 76 -4.24 2.75 -13.33
CA LEU A 76 -3.19 3.66 -12.89
C LEU A 76 -2.45 4.36 -14.04
N LEU A 77 -2.14 3.61 -15.10
CA LEU A 77 -1.39 4.11 -16.27
C LEU A 77 -2.26 4.86 -17.27
N GLU A 78 -3.60 4.73 -17.18
CA GLU A 78 -4.58 5.12 -18.19
C GLU A 78 -4.22 4.65 -19.63
N GLN A 79 -3.46 3.55 -19.72
CA GLN A 79 -2.89 3.06 -20.97
C GLN A 79 -2.81 1.54 -20.94
N ASP A 80 -2.98 0.91 -22.10
CA ASP A 80 -2.83 -0.53 -22.27
C ASP A 80 -1.37 -0.98 -22.15
N ILE A 81 -1.16 -2.13 -21.49
CA ILE A 81 0.17 -2.67 -21.22
C ILE A 81 0.59 -3.59 -22.38
N PRO A 82 1.74 -3.37 -23.03
CA PRO A 82 2.25 -4.25 -24.08
C PRO A 82 2.40 -5.70 -23.60
N GLY A 83 1.86 -6.64 -24.37
CA GLY A 83 1.97 -8.08 -24.08
C GLY A 83 0.97 -8.62 -23.04
N SER A 84 0.19 -7.76 -22.39
CA SER A 84 -0.87 -8.18 -21.46
C SER A 84 -2.20 -8.31 -22.17
N ARG A 85 -2.94 -9.41 -21.93
CA ARG A 85 -4.33 -9.57 -22.37
C ARG A 85 -5.25 -9.60 -21.15
N ILE A 86 -6.28 -8.78 -21.13
CA ILE A 86 -7.31 -8.80 -20.08
C ILE A 86 -8.44 -9.72 -20.57
N GLY A 87 -8.79 -10.74 -19.79
CA GLY A 87 -9.86 -11.67 -20.12
C GLY A 87 -10.33 -12.48 -18.90
N PRO A 88 -11.53 -13.10 -18.97
CA PRO A 88 -12.09 -13.90 -17.88
C PRO A 88 -11.35 -15.24 -17.69
N GLU A 89 -10.74 -15.80 -18.73
CA GLU A 89 -9.88 -16.99 -18.68
C GLU A 89 -8.44 -16.65 -18.29
N PRO A 90 -7.67 -17.55 -17.66
CA PRO A 90 -6.33 -17.23 -17.13
C PRO A 90 -5.36 -16.68 -18.17
N THR A 91 -5.34 -15.35 -18.29
CA THR A 91 -4.59 -14.64 -19.32
C THR A 91 -3.18 -14.28 -18.90
N THR A 92 -2.94 -13.97 -17.61
CA THR A 92 -1.61 -13.61 -17.09
C THR A 92 -0.99 -14.79 -16.33
N ASP A 93 -0.14 -15.56 -17.01
CA ASP A 93 0.59 -16.71 -16.46
C ASP A 93 2.07 -16.42 -16.13
N CYS A 94 2.51 -15.18 -16.39
CA CYS A 94 3.88 -14.70 -16.21
C CYS A 94 3.95 -13.47 -15.30
N PHE A 95 5.11 -13.29 -14.67
CA PHE A 95 5.47 -12.03 -14.02
C PHE A 95 5.81 -10.99 -15.08
N THR A 96 5.24 -9.80 -14.99
CA THR A 96 5.47 -8.72 -15.95
C THR A 96 6.02 -7.50 -15.21
N ALA A 97 7.30 -7.17 -15.44
CA ALA A 97 7.91 -5.94 -14.98
C ALA A 97 7.58 -4.82 -15.98
N ILE A 98 6.71 -3.89 -15.59
CA ILE A 98 6.29 -2.75 -16.38
C ILE A 98 7.18 -1.57 -16.01
N MET A 99 7.98 -1.12 -16.97
CA MET A 99 9.00 -0.10 -16.78
C MET A 99 8.92 0.95 -17.89
N HIS A 100 9.48 2.13 -17.63
CA HIS A 100 9.61 3.13 -18.66
C HIS A 100 10.60 2.71 -19.75
N GLY A 101 10.27 3.01 -21.00
CA GLY A 101 11.17 2.97 -22.13
C GLY A 101 10.65 3.87 -23.25
N ASP A 102 11.56 4.38 -24.09
CA ASP A 102 11.20 5.33 -25.16
C ASP A 102 10.28 4.70 -26.22
N VAL A 103 10.32 3.37 -26.35
CA VAL A 103 9.56 2.60 -27.35
C VAL A 103 8.84 1.45 -26.67
N GLU A 104 7.60 1.22 -27.09
CA GLU A 104 6.82 0.06 -26.67
C GLU A 104 7.52 -1.23 -27.10
N SER A 105 7.97 -2.02 -26.13
CA SER A 105 8.67 -3.28 -26.38
C SER A 105 8.46 -4.28 -25.25
N VAL A 106 8.56 -5.57 -25.57
CA VAL A 106 8.51 -6.65 -24.58
C VAL A 106 9.82 -7.41 -24.64
N ILE A 107 10.52 -7.45 -23.51
CA ILE A 107 11.81 -8.12 -23.35
C ILE A 107 11.59 -9.40 -22.54
N PRO A 108 11.98 -10.58 -23.07
CA PRO A 108 11.84 -11.85 -22.35
C PRO A 108 12.84 -11.92 -21.17
N GLY A 109 12.46 -12.66 -20.11
CA GLY A 109 13.22 -12.73 -18.87
C GLY A 109 14.66 -13.20 -19.04
N ASN A 110 14.93 -14.13 -19.97
CA ASN A 110 16.29 -14.59 -20.27
C ASN A 110 17.22 -13.47 -20.77
N ALA A 111 16.69 -12.49 -21.50
CA ALA A 111 17.45 -11.32 -21.93
C ALA A 111 17.56 -10.28 -20.80
N LEU A 112 16.51 -10.13 -20.00
CA LEU A 112 16.43 -9.14 -18.93
C LEU A 112 17.46 -9.38 -17.81
N ILE A 113 17.76 -10.64 -17.49
CA ILE A 113 18.76 -10.97 -16.45
C ILE A 113 20.20 -10.68 -16.85
N VAL A 114 20.47 -10.46 -18.14
CA VAL A 114 21.81 -10.16 -18.66
C VAL A 114 22.10 -8.66 -18.60
N ASP A 115 21.06 -7.82 -18.54
CA ASP A 115 21.20 -6.36 -18.48
C ASP A 115 21.72 -5.90 -17.10
N PRO A 116 22.92 -5.29 -17.01
CA PRO A 116 23.47 -4.81 -15.75
C PRO A 116 22.73 -3.60 -15.19
N ASN A 117 21.94 -2.89 -16.01
CA ASN A 117 21.21 -1.71 -15.59
C ASN A 117 19.85 -2.05 -14.97
N LYS A 118 19.50 -3.34 -14.85
CA LYS A 118 18.21 -3.80 -14.33
C LYS A 118 18.42 -4.64 -13.05
N PRO A 119 17.51 -4.53 -12.05
CA PRO A 119 17.63 -5.26 -10.77
C PRO A 119 17.46 -6.79 -10.87
N PHE A 120 17.20 -7.33 -12.05
CA PHE A 120 16.64 -8.66 -12.21
C PHE A 120 17.69 -9.77 -12.35
N ARG A 121 18.98 -9.43 -12.44
CA ARG A 121 20.07 -10.40 -12.61
C ARG A 121 20.07 -11.53 -11.58
N LYS A 122 19.71 -11.21 -10.34
CA LYS A 122 19.64 -12.15 -9.21
C LYS A 122 18.43 -13.08 -9.25
N LEU A 123 17.59 -13.02 -10.29
CA LEU A 123 16.52 -13.99 -10.53
C LEU A 123 17.00 -15.25 -11.27
N ASN A 124 18.24 -15.27 -11.77
CA ASN A 124 18.83 -16.42 -12.45
C ASN A 124 18.76 -17.75 -11.64
N PRO A 125 18.94 -17.77 -10.28
CA PRO A 125 18.84 -18.99 -9.49
C PRO A 125 17.47 -19.68 -9.51
N PHE A 126 16.38 -18.97 -9.84
CA PHE A 126 15.05 -19.58 -10.00
C PHE A 126 14.93 -20.45 -11.27
N GLY A 127 15.93 -20.39 -12.16
CA GLY A 127 16.09 -21.26 -13.31
C GLY A 127 15.22 -20.89 -14.51
N ASN A 128 15.47 -21.58 -15.62
CA ASN A 128 14.84 -21.29 -16.92
C ASN A 128 13.30 -21.40 -16.89
N THR A 129 12.74 -22.26 -16.03
CA THR A 129 11.28 -22.42 -15.90
C THR A 129 10.61 -21.12 -15.44
N PHE A 130 11.23 -20.41 -14.50
CA PHE A 130 10.76 -19.10 -14.05
C PHE A 130 11.04 -18.02 -15.10
N LEU A 131 12.26 -17.98 -15.66
CA LEU A 131 12.67 -16.95 -16.61
C LEU A 131 11.84 -16.94 -17.91
N ASN A 132 11.34 -18.09 -18.35
CA ASN A 132 10.40 -18.19 -19.46
C ASN A 132 9.00 -17.63 -19.13
N ARG A 133 8.68 -17.49 -17.85
CA ARG A 133 7.44 -16.91 -17.31
C ARG A 133 7.70 -15.57 -16.63
N PHE A 134 8.76 -14.89 -17.05
CA PHE A 134 9.10 -13.55 -16.61
C PHE A 134 9.37 -12.69 -17.85
N GLN A 135 8.79 -11.50 -17.89
CA GLN A 135 8.94 -10.57 -19.00
C GLN A 135 9.01 -9.14 -18.48
N CYS A 136 9.58 -8.25 -19.28
CA CYS A 136 9.60 -6.82 -19.03
C CYS A 136 8.87 -6.11 -20.17
N ALA A 137 7.79 -5.39 -19.85
CA ALA A 137 7.09 -4.53 -20.77
C ALA A 137 7.63 -3.11 -20.59
N GLN A 138 8.19 -2.54 -21.65
CA GLN A 138 8.66 -1.16 -21.69
C GLN A 138 7.69 -0.33 -22.52
N MET A 139 7.37 0.87 -22.03
CA MET A 139 6.51 1.81 -22.75
C MET A 139 6.75 3.25 -22.28
N PRO A 140 6.52 4.25 -23.16
CA PRO A 140 6.61 5.65 -22.79
C PRO A 140 5.36 6.04 -22.02
N ASN A 141 5.50 6.30 -20.72
CA ASN A 141 4.42 6.75 -19.85
C ASN A 141 5.00 7.55 -18.67
N GLN A 142 4.36 8.67 -18.33
CA GLN A 142 4.80 9.60 -17.27
C GLN A 142 4.81 8.94 -15.88
N VAL A 143 3.86 8.04 -15.59
CA VAL A 143 3.84 7.31 -14.32
C VAL A 143 5.09 6.45 -14.19
N LEU A 144 5.49 5.81 -15.29
CA LEU A 144 6.66 4.93 -15.34
C LEU A 144 8.00 5.71 -15.31
N GLU A 145 7.97 7.01 -15.59
CA GLU A 145 9.13 7.89 -15.39
C GLU A 145 9.48 7.99 -13.89
N SER A 146 8.47 7.96 -13.02
CA SER A 146 8.66 8.06 -11.57
C SER A 146 8.75 6.70 -10.86
N ILE A 147 8.00 5.69 -11.30
CA ILE A 147 7.94 4.37 -10.64
C ILE A 147 8.03 3.20 -11.63
N SER A 148 8.20 1.99 -11.14
CA SER A 148 8.05 0.76 -11.93
C SER A 148 7.05 -0.16 -11.26
N ILE A 149 6.26 -0.90 -12.05
CA ILE A 149 5.18 -1.72 -11.52
C ILE A 149 5.45 -3.18 -11.91
N ILE A 150 5.23 -4.11 -11.00
CA ILE A 150 5.39 -5.54 -11.23
C ILE A 150 4.03 -6.20 -11.11
N ASP A 151 3.48 -6.65 -12.24
CA ASP A 151 2.29 -7.49 -12.26
C ASP A 151 2.69 -8.94 -11.98
N THR A 152 1.94 -9.59 -11.10
CA THR A 152 2.18 -11.00 -10.72
C THR A 152 1.10 -11.90 -11.30
N PRO A 153 1.44 -13.16 -11.65
CA PRO A 153 0.44 -14.10 -12.13
C PRO A 153 -0.59 -14.38 -11.03
N GLY A 154 -1.86 -14.51 -11.40
CA GLY A 154 -2.94 -14.74 -10.44
C GLY A 154 -2.70 -16.00 -9.62
N ILE A 155 -2.80 -15.88 -8.30
CA ILE A 155 -2.67 -17.03 -7.39
C ILE A 155 -3.93 -17.87 -7.53
N LEU A 156 -3.75 -19.14 -7.89
CA LEU A 156 -4.84 -20.07 -8.18
C LEU A 156 -5.44 -20.56 -6.86
N SER A 157 -6.73 -20.93 -6.89
CA SER A 157 -7.41 -21.58 -5.78
C SER A 157 -7.65 -23.05 -6.11
N GLY A 158 -6.90 -23.94 -5.45
CA GLY A 158 -7.27 -25.35 -5.31
C GLY A 158 -6.42 -26.39 -6.05
N ALA A 159 -6.43 -27.61 -5.47
CA ALA A 159 -5.55 -28.72 -5.82
C ALA A 159 -5.66 -29.27 -7.26
N LYS A 160 -6.75 -29.00 -8.00
CA LYS A 160 -6.96 -29.52 -9.37
C LYS A 160 -6.17 -28.76 -10.45
N GLN A 161 -5.73 -27.54 -10.16
CA GLN A 161 -4.97 -26.71 -11.11
C GLN A 161 -3.44 -26.78 -10.93
N ARG A 162 -2.96 -27.55 -9.96
CA ARG A 162 -1.54 -27.95 -9.83
C ARG A 162 -0.95 -28.48 -11.15
N VAL A 163 -1.79 -29.10 -12.00
CA VAL A 163 -1.36 -29.66 -13.29
C VAL A 163 -0.99 -28.57 -14.30
N SER A 164 -1.68 -27.42 -14.34
CA SER A 164 -1.46 -26.36 -15.34
C SER A 164 -0.17 -25.54 -15.10
N ARG A 165 0.31 -25.49 -13.85
CA ARG A 165 1.63 -24.95 -13.50
C ARG A 165 2.75 -26.00 -13.47
N GLY A 166 2.43 -27.28 -13.71
CA GLY A 166 3.41 -28.36 -13.56
C GLY A 166 3.77 -28.65 -12.09
N GLU A 167 2.94 -28.25 -11.14
CA GLU A 167 3.05 -28.54 -9.70
C GLU A 167 2.55 -29.95 -9.35
N GLY A 168 2.56 -30.87 -10.31
CA GLY A 168 2.77 -32.28 -10.01
C GLY A 168 4.28 -32.50 -9.90
N LYS A 169 4.80 -32.75 -8.69
CA LYS A 169 6.21 -33.12 -8.38
C LYS A 169 7.19 -32.88 -9.56
N GLY A 170 7.59 -31.62 -9.78
CA GLY A 170 8.82 -31.31 -10.54
C GLY A 170 8.74 -30.46 -11.82
N LYS A 171 7.68 -29.68 -12.11
CA LYS A 171 7.67 -28.80 -13.32
C LYS A 171 7.33 -27.31 -13.10
N GLY A 172 7.02 -26.86 -11.87
CA GLY A 172 6.82 -25.45 -11.52
C GLY A 172 8.04 -24.79 -10.85
N TYR A 173 8.04 -23.46 -10.73
CA TYR A 173 9.02 -22.71 -9.91
C TYR A 173 8.43 -22.38 -8.53
N ASP A 174 9.29 -22.12 -7.53
CA ASP A 174 8.87 -21.76 -6.18
C ASP A 174 8.30 -20.33 -6.13
N PHE A 175 6.98 -20.22 -6.25
CA PHE A 175 6.28 -18.94 -6.28
C PHE A 175 6.42 -18.14 -4.96
N PRO A 176 6.22 -18.72 -3.76
CA PRO A 176 6.48 -18.03 -2.49
C PRO A 176 7.91 -17.49 -2.36
N ALA A 177 8.93 -18.23 -2.82
CA ALA A 177 10.32 -17.75 -2.77
C ALA A 177 10.58 -16.58 -3.71
N VAL A 178 10.02 -16.61 -4.93
CA VAL A 178 10.09 -15.46 -5.86
C VAL A 178 9.38 -14.25 -5.27
N LEU A 179 8.20 -14.45 -4.68
CA LEU A 179 7.43 -13.37 -4.07
C LEU A 179 8.18 -12.71 -2.91
N ARG A 180 8.83 -13.51 -2.06
CA ARG A 180 9.73 -13.03 -1.00
C ARG A 180 10.90 -12.22 -1.57
N TRP A 181 11.51 -12.68 -2.66
CA TRP A 181 12.61 -11.97 -3.31
C TRP A 181 12.20 -10.57 -3.78
N PHE A 182 10.99 -10.43 -4.35
CA PHE A 182 10.44 -9.13 -4.72
C PHE A 182 10.10 -8.29 -3.48
N ALA A 183 9.47 -8.88 -2.46
CA ALA A 183 9.08 -8.17 -1.24
C ALA A 183 10.27 -7.45 -0.55
N GLU A 184 11.46 -8.06 -0.59
CA GLU A 184 12.69 -7.45 -0.07
C GLU A 184 13.16 -6.21 -0.84
N ARG A 185 12.77 -6.05 -2.12
CA ARG A 185 13.32 -5.04 -3.05
C ARG A 185 12.32 -3.99 -3.48
N VAL A 186 11.03 -4.26 -3.32
CA VAL A 186 9.96 -3.33 -3.70
C VAL A 186 9.69 -2.35 -2.56
N ASP A 187 9.13 -1.21 -2.91
CA ASP A 187 8.80 -0.13 -1.97
C ASP A 187 7.38 -0.26 -1.44
N ARG A 188 6.48 -0.79 -2.28
CA ARG A 188 5.07 -1.06 -1.94
C ARG A 188 4.61 -2.39 -2.50
N ILE A 189 3.73 -3.03 -1.76
CA ILE A 189 3.08 -4.28 -2.15
C ILE A 189 1.57 -4.07 -2.05
N VAL A 190 0.89 -4.08 -3.19
CA VAL A 190 -0.56 -3.93 -3.29
C VAL A 190 -1.18 -5.33 -3.35
N LEU A 191 -1.94 -5.69 -2.31
CA LEU A 191 -2.66 -6.96 -2.23
C LEU A 191 -4.12 -6.77 -2.65
N LEU A 192 -4.51 -7.26 -3.83
CA LEU A 192 -5.87 -7.14 -4.35
C LEU A 192 -6.74 -8.33 -3.96
N PHE A 193 -7.93 -8.01 -3.44
CA PHE A 193 -9.03 -8.90 -3.15
C PHE A 193 -10.28 -8.47 -3.92
N ASP A 194 -11.10 -9.44 -4.31
CA ASP A 194 -12.38 -9.18 -5.00
C ASP A 194 -13.52 -9.18 -3.97
N ALA A 195 -14.27 -8.08 -3.88
CA ALA A 195 -15.37 -7.94 -2.93
C ALA A 195 -16.57 -8.85 -3.24
N HIS A 196 -16.75 -9.20 -4.51
CA HIS A 196 -17.83 -10.09 -4.95
C HIS A 196 -17.49 -11.56 -4.69
N LYS A 197 -16.21 -11.95 -4.79
CA LYS A 197 -15.72 -13.33 -4.61
C LYS A 197 -14.55 -13.40 -3.63
N LEU A 198 -14.78 -12.99 -2.38
CA LEU A 198 -13.76 -13.10 -1.35
C LEU A 198 -13.55 -14.57 -0.97
N GLU A 199 -12.48 -15.17 -1.50
CA GLU A 199 -11.97 -16.46 -1.10
C GLU A 199 -10.50 -16.31 -0.70
N ILE A 200 -10.08 -16.87 0.44
CA ILE A 200 -8.67 -16.89 0.85
C ILE A 200 -8.27 -18.36 0.96
N SER A 201 -7.64 -18.86 -0.10
CA SER A 201 -7.16 -20.24 -0.16
C SER A 201 -5.92 -20.44 0.73
N ASP A 202 -5.62 -21.70 1.07
CA ASP A 202 -4.39 -22.06 1.78
C ASP A 202 -3.13 -21.64 0.99
N GLU A 203 -3.17 -21.81 -0.33
CA GLU A 203 -2.09 -21.41 -1.26
C GLU A 203 -1.87 -19.89 -1.26
N PHE A 204 -2.96 -19.11 -1.20
CA PHE A 204 -2.87 -17.67 -1.09
C PHE A 204 -2.37 -17.23 0.29
N SER A 205 -2.78 -17.93 1.34
CA SER A 205 -2.27 -17.70 2.70
C SER A 205 -0.77 -18.00 2.81
N GLU A 206 -0.29 -19.06 2.16
CA GLU A 206 1.14 -19.40 2.08
C GLU A 206 1.93 -18.34 1.30
N ALA A 207 1.41 -17.91 0.16
CA ALA A 207 2.01 -16.84 -0.64
C ALA A 207 2.08 -15.52 0.13
N ILE A 208 0.98 -15.09 0.76
CA ILE A 208 0.96 -13.88 1.60
C ILE A 208 1.87 -14.06 2.82
N GLY A 209 1.95 -15.26 3.39
CA GLY A 209 2.89 -15.59 4.47
C GLY A 209 4.36 -15.39 4.08
N ALA A 210 4.70 -15.47 2.78
CA ALA A 210 6.04 -15.16 2.29
C ALA A 210 6.40 -13.66 2.39
N LEU A 211 5.41 -12.78 2.53
CA LEU A 211 5.55 -11.33 2.68
C LEU A 211 5.78 -10.88 4.13
N LYS A 212 5.70 -11.82 5.09
CA LYS A 212 5.90 -11.54 6.52
C LYS A 212 7.27 -10.90 6.77
N GLY A 213 7.32 -9.89 7.64
CA GLY A 213 8.48 -9.03 7.90
C GLY A 213 8.59 -7.79 7.01
N ASN A 214 7.69 -7.64 6.02
CA ASN A 214 7.57 -6.45 5.17
C ASN A 214 6.16 -5.86 5.27
N GLU A 215 5.51 -5.98 6.43
CA GLU A 215 4.14 -5.53 6.65
C GLU A 215 3.97 -4.01 6.44
N ASP A 216 5.02 -3.24 6.72
CA ASP A 216 5.09 -1.79 6.53
C ASP A 216 4.93 -1.37 5.05
N LYS A 217 5.25 -2.28 4.12
CA LYS A 217 5.15 -2.06 2.67
C LYS A 217 3.78 -2.45 2.11
N LEU A 218 2.95 -3.17 2.86
CA LEU A 218 1.68 -3.72 2.39
C LEU A 218 0.56 -2.67 2.36
N ARG A 219 -0.22 -2.70 1.28
CA ARG A 219 -1.46 -1.96 1.08
C ARG A 219 -2.49 -2.96 0.56
N VAL A 220 -3.59 -3.14 1.28
CA VAL A 220 -4.63 -4.08 0.87
C VAL A 220 -5.68 -3.33 0.09
N VAL A 221 -6.10 -3.84 -1.06
CA VAL A 221 -7.12 -3.23 -1.91
C VAL A 221 -8.29 -4.21 -2.04
N LEU A 222 -9.46 -3.81 -1.54
CA LEU A 222 -10.71 -4.52 -1.72
C LEU A 222 -11.41 -3.96 -2.97
N ASN A 223 -11.12 -4.59 -4.10
CA ASN A 223 -11.55 -4.19 -5.43
C ASN A 223 -12.98 -4.68 -5.76
N LYS A 224 -13.62 -4.08 -6.75
CA LYS A 224 -14.99 -4.39 -7.22
C LYS A 224 -16.04 -4.20 -6.12
N ALA A 225 -15.82 -3.26 -5.21
CA ALA A 225 -16.72 -2.98 -4.09
C ALA A 225 -18.09 -2.46 -4.56
N ASP A 226 -18.17 -1.87 -5.74
CA ASP A 226 -19.42 -1.43 -6.38
C ASP A 226 -20.34 -2.58 -6.83
N MET A 227 -19.82 -3.81 -6.94
CA MET A 227 -20.60 -4.99 -7.32
C MET A 227 -21.43 -5.57 -6.16
N VAL A 228 -21.27 -5.03 -4.94
CA VAL A 228 -21.95 -5.51 -3.73
C VAL A 228 -22.64 -4.36 -3.00
N GLY A 229 -23.81 -4.62 -2.42
CA GLY A 229 -24.50 -3.63 -1.59
C GLY A 229 -23.76 -3.34 -0.29
N THR A 230 -24.03 -2.19 0.34
CA THR A 230 -23.30 -1.69 1.53
C THR A 230 -23.23 -2.69 2.69
N GLN A 231 -24.32 -3.38 3.02
CA GLN A 231 -24.31 -4.37 4.10
C GLN A 231 -23.42 -5.57 3.79
N GLN A 232 -23.42 -6.03 2.53
CA GLN A 232 -22.58 -7.15 2.10
C GLN A 232 -21.11 -6.72 2.08
N LEU A 233 -20.82 -5.50 1.64
CA LEU A 233 -19.48 -4.93 1.66
C LEU A 233 -18.87 -4.94 3.06
N MET A 234 -19.64 -4.53 4.09
CA MET A 234 -19.17 -4.54 5.48
C MET A 234 -18.89 -5.95 6.01
N ARG A 235 -19.69 -6.96 5.58
CA ARG A 235 -19.45 -8.37 5.93
C ARG A 235 -18.17 -8.90 5.28
N VAL A 236 -17.97 -8.60 4.00
CA VAL A 236 -16.78 -9.00 3.23
C VAL A 236 -15.53 -8.34 3.81
N TYR A 237 -15.60 -7.04 4.10
CA TYR A 237 -14.52 -6.30 4.76
C TYR A 237 -14.14 -6.91 6.12
N GLY A 238 -15.13 -7.20 6.97
CA GLY A 238 -14.89 -7.87 8.26
C GLY A 238 -14.25 -9.25 8.11
N ALA A 239 -14.70 -10.05 7.15
CA ALA A 239 -14.14 -11.38 6.87
C ALA A 239 -12.68 -11.31 6.36
N LEU A 240 -12.38 -10.31 5.51
CA LEU A 240 -11.03 -10.05 5.01
C LEU A 240 -10.08 -9.71 6.17
N MET A 241 -10.48 -8.76 7.02
CA MET A 241 -9.68 -8.33 8.17
C MET A 241 -9.40 -9.46 9.15
N TRP A 242 -10.42 -10.27 9.46
CA TRP A 242 -10.27 -11.46 10.28
C TRP A 242 -9.23 -12.44 9.73
N SER A 243 -9.30 -12.69 8.42
CA SER A 243 -8.42 -13.64 7.74
C SER A 243 -6.98 -13.13 7.67
N LEU A 244 -6.78 -11.85 7.34
CA LEU A 244 -5.46 -11.21 7.33
C LEU A 244 -4.81 -11.21 8.72
N GLY A 245 -5.59 -10.92 9.76
CA GLY A 245 -5.12 -10.98 11.15
C GLY A 245 -4.59 -12.37 11.53
N LYS A 246 -5.25 -13.44 11.07
CA LYS A 246 -4.80 -14.83 11.27
C LYS A 246 -3.49 -15.15 10.53
N VAL A 247 -3.28 -14.60 9.33
CA VAL A 247 -2.10 -14.90 8.49
C VAL A 247 -0.85 -14.18 9.00
N PHE A 248 -0.93 -12.87 9.26
CA PHE A 248 0.24 -12.10 9.68
C PHE A 248 0.54 -12.26 11.18
N GLY A 249 -0.50 -12.36 12.01
CA GLY A 249 -0.34 -12.50 13.47
C GLY A 249 0.31 -11.28 14.13
N THR A 250 0.20 -10.11 13.50
CA THR A 250 0.69 -8.83 14.03
C THR A 250 -0.44 -8.08 14.73
N PRO A 251 -0.16 -7.35 15.83
CA PRO A 251 -1.15 -6.49 16.48
C PRO A 251 -1.50 -5.27 15.63
N GLU A 252 -0.62 -4.89 14.69
CA GLU A 252 -0.82 -3.79 13.75
C GLU A 252 -1.80 -4.20 12.64
N VAL A 253 -2.78 -3.33 12.41
CA VAL A 253 -3.84 -3.53 11.43
C VAL A 253 -3.40 -2.95 10.08
N LEU A 254 -3.47 -3.76 9.02
CA LEU A 254 -3.16 -3.33 7.66
C LEU A 254 -4.23 -2.35 7.13
N ARG A 255 -3.80 -1.26 6.49
CA ARG A 255 -4.70 -0.33 5.78
C ARG A 255 -5.29 -1.02 4.56
N VAL A 256 -6.62 -1.01 4.48
CA VAL A 256 -7.40 -1.53 3.35
C VAL A 256 -8.04 -0.37 2.60
N TYR A 257 -7.89 -0.33 1.28
CA TYR A 257 -8.55 0.62 0.39
C TYR A 257 -9.73 -0.03 -0.28
N ILE A 258 -10.91 0.59 -0.18
CA ILE A 258 -12.17 0.02 -0.67
C ILE A 258 -12.61 0.79 -1.92
N GLY A 259 -12.74 0.11 -3.05
CA GLY A 259 -13.16 0.78 -4.28
C GLY A 259 -13.28 -0.16 -5.47
N SER A 260 -13.46 0.44 -6.64
CA SER A 260 -13.48 -0.26 -7.93
C SER A 260 -12.57 0.45 -8.90
N PHE A 261 -11.37 -0.10 -9.06
CA PHE A 261 -10.26 0.57 -9.74
C PHE A 261 -10.25 0.23 -11.24
N TRP A 262 -11.23 0.76 -11.96
CA TRP A 262 -11.37 0.67 -13.41
C TRP A 262 -12.06 1.93 -13.95
N ALA A 263 -12.04 2.10 -15.27
CA ALA A 263 -12.71 3.22 -15.93
C ALA A 263 -14.21 2.97 -16.24
N GLU A 264 -14.77 1.82 -15.82
CA GLU A 264 -16.17 1.47 -16.07
C GLU A 264 -17.13 2.14 -15.06
N PRO A 265 -18.39 2.41 -15.44
CA PRO A 265 -19.39 2.96 -14.52
C PRO A 265 -19.66 2.05 -13.33
N LEU A 266 -19.86 2.65 -12.15
CA LEU A 266 -20.22 1.93 -10.92
C LEU A 266 -21.61 1.27 -11.04
N LEU A 267 -21.72 0.01 -10.62
CA LEU A 267 -23.00 -0.71 -10.59
C LEU A 267 -23.89 -0.23 -9.44
N VAL A 268 -23.33 -0.13 -8.23
CA VAL A 268 -24.01 0.39 -7.03
C VAL A 268 -23.34 1.68 -6.58
N ASN A 269 -24.09 2.78 -6.61
CA ASN A 269 -23.58 4.12 -6.33
C ASN A 269 -23.67 4.55 -4.85
N ASP A 270 -24.23 3.72 -3.97
CA ASP A 270 -24.53 4.08 -2.58
C ASP A 270 -23.28 4.54 -1.80
N ASN A 271 -22.10 3.97 -2.10
CA ASN A 271 -20.85 4.28 -1.42
C ASN A 271 -19.84 5.02 -2.31
N ARG A 272 -20.30 5.69 -3.38
CA ARG A 272 -19.42 6.35 -4.36
C ARG A 272 -18.39 7.28 -3.71
N LYS A 273 -18.84 8.14 -2.78
CA LYS A 273 -17.96 9.06 -2.05
C LYS A 273 -16.87 8.33 -1.26
N LEU A 274 -17.17 7.17 -0.68
CA LEU A 274 -16.18 6.36 0.00
C LEU A 274 -15.13 5.83 -0.99
N PHE A 275 -15.58 5.33 -2.14
CA PHE A 275 -14.68 4.79 -3.16
C PHE A 275 -13.71 5.85 -3.70
N GLU A 276 -14.21 7.06 -3.99
CA GLU A 276 -13.40 8.19 -4.46
C GLU A 276 -12.36 8.63 -3.40
N LEU A 277 -12.76 8.77 -2.13
CA LEU A 277 -11.84 9.12 -1.04
C LEU A 277 -10.75 8.05 -0.81
N GLU A 278 -11.12 6.78 -0.86
CA GLU A 278 -10.18 5.67 -0.69
C GLU A 278 -9.22 5.54 -1.88
N GLU A 279 -9.68 5.89 -3.08
CA GLU A 279 -8.85 5.97 -4.28
C GLU A 279 -7.83 7.10 -4.17
N GLU A 280 -8.26 8.30 -3.77
CA GLU A 280 -7.37 9.44 -3.52
C GLU A 280 -6.29 9.11 -2.48
N ASP A 281 -6.68 8.49 -1.37
CA ASP A 281 -5.74 8.05 -0.32
C ASP A 281 -4.70 7.05 -0.85
N LEU A 282 -5.13 6.07 -1.67
CA LEU A 282 -4.22 5.10 -2.27
C LEU A 282 -3.26 5.77 -3.25
N PHE A 283 -3.79 6.67 -4.08
CA PHE A 283 -3.01 7.36 -5.09
C PHE A 283 -2.01 8.32 -4.48
N ALA A 284 -2.37 9.00 -3.39
CA ALA A 284 -1.44 9.82 -2.62
C ALA A 284 -0.29 8.98 -2.01
N ASP A 285 -0.56 7.78 -1.47
CA ASP A 285 0.51 6.91 -0.95
C ASP A 285 1.46 6.44 -2.06
N ILE A 286 0.94 6.11 -3.25
CA ILE A 286 1.76 5.71 -4.41
C ILE A 286 2.52 6.92 -4.99
N GLN A 287 1.89 8.09 -5.06
CA GLN A 287 2.49 9.30 -5.61
C GLN A 287 3.68 9.81 -4.80
N ASN A 288 3.65 9.56 -3.49
CA ASN A 288 4.75 9.90 -2.56
C ASN A 288 5.89 8.88 -2.55
N LEU A 289 5.83 7.81 -3.36
CA LEU A 289 6.88 6.80 -3.41
C LEU A 289 8.26 7.34 -3.77
N PRO A 290 8.44 8.12 -4.86
CA PRO A 290 9.74 8.64 -5.26
C PRO A 290 10.36 9.55 -4.20
N ARG A 291 9.54 10.41 -3.56
CA ARG A 291 9.97 11.32 -2.49
C ARG A 291 10.55 10.56 -1.29
N ASN A 292 9.89 9.46 -0.91
CA ASN A 292 10.29 8.68 0.26
C ASN A 292 11.28 7.54 -0.06
N ALA A 293 11.77 7.45 -1.31
CA ALA A 293 12.62 6.34 -1.76
C ALA A 293 13.95 6.26 -1.00
N ALA A 294 14.60 7.41 -0.77
CA ALA A 294 15.86 7.48 -0.04
C ALA A 294 15.70 7.03 1.42
N ILE A 295 14.62 7.45 2.09
CA ILE A 295 14.29 7.02 3.46
C ILE A 295 14.10 5.51 3.52
N ARG A 296 13.36 4.93 2.56
CA ARG A 296 13.12 3.49 2.51
C ARG A 296 14.39 2.71 2.28
N LYS A 297 15.23 3.13 1.32
CA LYS A 297 16.55 2.53 1.06
C LYS A 297 17.45 2.58 2.31
N LEU A 298 17.43 3.69 3.04
CA LEU A 298 18.11 3.81 4.33
C LEU A 298 17.57 2.78 5.33
N ASN A 299 16.25 2.73 5.53
CA ASN A 299 15.63 1.79 6.47
C ASN A 299 15.93 0.32 6.13
N ASP A 300 15.88 -0.04 4.85
CA ASP A 300 16.21 -1.39 4.39
C ASP A 300 17.70 -1.72 4.60
N LEU A 301 18.60 -0.74 4.40
CA LEU A 301 20.01 -0.88 4.75
C LEU A 301 20.23 -1.07 6.25
N VAL A 302 19.46 -0.37 7.11
CA VAL A 302 19.49 -0.55 8.58
C VAL A 302 19.01 -1.95 8.97
N LYS A 303 17.85 -2.39 8.44
CA LYS A 303 17.30 -3.73 8.69
C LYS A 303 18.33 -4.80 8.28
N ARG A 304 18.95 -4.66 7.10
CA ARG A 304 20.01 -5.55 6.61
C ARG A 304 21.25 -5.51 7.51
N ALA A 305 21.71 -4.33 7.92
CA ALA A 305 22.85 -4.17 8.81
C ALA A 305 22.65 -4.88 10.16
N ARG A 306 21.45 -4.78 10.76
CA ARG A 306 21.11 -5.51 11.98
C ARG A 306 21.12 -7.02 11.77
N LEU A 307 20.54 -7.51 10.68
CA LEU A 307 20.55 -8.94 10.37
C LEU A 307 21.97 -9.48 10.13
N VAL A 308 22.81 -8.72 9.42
CA VAL A 308 24.24 -9.03 9.20
C VAL A 308 25.01 -9.09 10.53
N ARG A 309 24.74 -8.16 11.45
CA ARG A 309 25.29 -8.18 12.82
C ARG A 309 24.95 -9.48 13.54
N VAL A 310 23.67 -9.85 13.56
CA VAL A 310 23.19 -11.07 14.21
C VAL A 310 23.83 -12.32 13.59
N HIS A 311 23.85 -12.40 12.26
CA HIS A 311 24.48 -13.49 11.53
C HIS A 311 25.96 -13.64 11.90
N ALA A 312 26.71 -12.54 11.98
CA ALA A 312 28.11 -12.55 12.37
C ALA A 312 28.33 -13.12 13.79
N HIS A 313 27.46 -12.77 14.74
CA HIS A 313 27.50 -13.33 16.10
C HIS A 313 27.18 -14.83 16.10
N ILE A 314 26.16 -15.27 15.37
CA ILE A 314 25.77 -16.69 15.26
C ILE A 314 26.96 -17.50 14.71
N ILE A 315 27.49 -17.14 13.54
CA ILE A 315 28.59 -17.86 12.89
C ILE A 315 29.85 -17.87 13.77
N SER A 316 30.14 -16.75 14.43
CA SER A 316 31.29 -16.65 15.34
C SER A 316 31.15 -17.53 16.58
N HIS A 317 29.95 -17.59 17.18
CA HIS A 317 29.67 -18.43 18.34
C HIS A 317 29.78 -19.92 17.98
N LEU A 318 29.18 -20.33 16.85
CA LEU A 318 29.30 -21.70 16.33
C LEU A 318 30.77 -22.09 16.07
N LYS A 319 31.57 -21.16 15.55
CA LYS A 319 33.01 -21.40 15.35
C LYS A 319 33.77 -21.57 16.66
N GLN A 320 33.47 -20.77 17.68
CA GLN A 320 34.11 -20.87 19.00
C GLN A 320 33.84 -22.23 19.65
N GLU A 321 32.58 -22.68 19.63
CA GLU A 321 32.17 -23.98 20.17
C GLU A 321 32.82 -25.18 19.46
N MET A 322 33.18 -25.01 18.19
CA MET A 322 33.82 -26.05 17.36
C MET A 322 35.33 -26.16 17.52
N ARG A 323 36.02 -25.19 18.14
CA ARG A 323 37.49 -25.17 18.25
C ARG A 323 38.08 -26.23 19.20
N SER A 324 37.27 -26.82 20.08
CA SER A 324 37.77 -27.60 21.23
C SER A 324 37.43 -29.11 21.20
N VAL A 325 37.00 -29.70 20.07
CA VAL A 325 36.34 -31.03 20.10
C VAL A 325 36.84 -32.04 19.04
N PHE A 326 37.15 -33.25 19.51
CA PHE A 326 37.28 -34.48 18.73
C PHE A 326 35.86 -35.10 18.57
N ARG A 327 35.41 -35.42 17.34
CA ARG A 327 34.00 -35.70 16.90
C ARG A 327 33.17 -34.46 16.54
N LYS A 328 33.58 -33.80 15.46
CA LYS A 328 33.00 -32.56 14.93
C LYS A 328 31.55 -32.73 14.42
N ASP A 329 31.19 -33.88 13.87
CA ASP A 329 29.86 -34.09 13.26
C ASP A 329 28.74 -34.19 14.30
N ASN A 330 28.96 -34.92 15.40
CA ASN A 330 27.97 -34.99 16.49
C ASN A 330 27.80 -33.64 17.18
N LYS A 331 28.89 -32.88 17.37
CA LYS A 331 28.80 -31.55 17.93
C LYS A 331 28.08 -30.57 17.00
N LYS A 332 28.31 -30.64 15.68
CA LYS A 332 27.54 -29.87 14.70
C LYS A 332 26.05 -30.13 14.82
N LYS A 333 25.62 -31.41 14.83
CA LYS A 333 24.20 -31.77 14.99
C LYS A 333 23.61 -31.25 16.31
N ASN A 334 24.36 -31.36 17.40
CA ASN A 334 23.92 -30.85 18.70
C ASN A 334 23.80 -29.31 18.73
N LEU A 335 24.76 -28.60 18.12
CA LEU A 335 24.71 -27.13 18.01
C LEU A 335 23.52 -26.64 17.18
N ILE A 336 23.20 -27.34 16.08
CA ILE A 336 22.01 -27.04 15.26
C ILE A 336 20.73 -27.29 16.07
N TYR A 337 20.65 -28.39 16.82
CA TYR A 337 19.50 -28.65 17.70
C TYR A 337 19.35 -27.60 18.80
N GLN A 338 20.47 -27.14 19.38
CA GLN A 338 20.50 -26.11 20.42
C GLN A 338 20.43 -24.67 19.88
N LEU A 339 20.22 -24.48 18.58
CA LEU A 339 20.19 -23.15 17.96
C LEU A 339 19.20 -22.17 18.62
N PRO A 340 17.97 -22.57 19.03
CA PRO A 340 17.07 -21.67 19.76
C PRO A 340 17.69 -21.13 21.06
N VAL A 341 18.39 -21.99 21.81
CA VAL A 341 19.08 -21.61 23.05
C VAL A 341 20.27 -20.70 22.77
N ILE A 342 20.98 -20.95 21.67
CA ILE A 342 22.08 -20.08 21.21
C ILE A 342 21.55 -18.69 20.88
N PHE A 343 20.41 -18.58 20.20
CA PHE A 343 19.79 -17.29 19.89
C PHE A 343 19.46 -16.52 21.16
N SER A 344 18.80 -17.13 22.14
CA SER A 344 18.51 -16.48 23.43
C SER A 344 19.77 -16.05 24.19
N LYS A 345 20.86 -16.83 24.12
CA LYS A 345 22.15 -16.45 24.73
C LYS A 345 22.76 -15.23 24.04
N ILE A 346 22.81 -15.23 22.71
CA ILE A 346 23.34 -14.10 21.93
C ILE A 346 22.51 -12.84 22.18
N GLN A 347 21.18 -12.99 22.25
CA GLN A 347 20.24 -11.92 22.53
C GLN A 347 20.57 -11.21 23.85
N LEU A 348 20.73 -11.98 24.93
CA LEU A 348 21.05 -11.45 26.26
C LEU A 348 22.47 -10.88 26.35
N GLN A 349 23.45 -11.54 25.75
CA GLN A 349 24.86 -11.12 25.84
C GLN A 349 25.15 -9.84 25.07
N HIS A 350 24.49 -9.65 23.92
CA HIS A 350 24.76 -8.53 23.01
C HIS A 350 23.63 -7.49 22.98
N ASN A 351 22.59 -7.65 23.81
CA ASN A 351 21.44 -6.75 23.90
C ASN A 351 20.78 -6.49 22.52
N ILE A 352 20.46 -7.57 21.81
CA ILE A 352 19.86 -7.53 20.48
C ILE A 352 18.36 -7.83 20.60
N SER A 353 17.52 -7.22 19.76
CA SER A 353 16.08 -7.53 19.73
C SER A 353 15.83 -8.93 19.17
N ALA A 354 14.84 -9.65 19.70
CA ALA A 354 14.42 -10.94 19.15
C ALA A 354 13.98 -10.83 17.69
N GLY A 355 13.41 -9.68 17.28
CA GLY A 355 12.96 -9.43 15.91
C GLY A 355 14.08 -9.30 14.88
N ASP A 356 15.33 -9.09 15.30
CA ASP A 356 16.49 -9.01 14.39
C ASP A 356 17.02 -10.43 14.02
N PHE A 357 16.55 -11.48 14.70
CA PHE A 357 17.01 -12.85 14.45
C PHE A 357 16.28 -13.49 13.26
N PRO A 358 16.99 -14.28 12.44
CA PRO A 358 16.36 -15.03 11.35
C PRO A 358 15.47 -16.15 11.88
N ASP A 359 14.62 -16.69 11.01
CA ASP A 359 13.84 -17.88 11.31
C ASP A 359 14.75 -19.05 11.69
N CYS A 360 14.51 -19.60 12.89
CA CYS A 360 15.38 -20.61 13.48
C CYS A 360 15.35 -21.91 12.67
N ALA A 361 14.17 -22.34 12.19
CA ALA A 361 14.03 -23.58 11.43
C ALA A 361 14.76 -23.50 10.09
N LYS A 362 14.60 -22.38 9.37
CA LYS A 362 15.31 -22.12 8.12
C LYS A 362 16.83 -22.06 8.32
N MET A 363 17.28 -21.40 9.39
CA MET A 363 18.70 -21.33 9.71
C MET A 363 19.27 -22.72 10.08
N GLN A 364 18.51 -23.55 10.78
CA GLN A 364 18.90 -24.94 11.08
C GLN A 364 19.13 -25.74 9.80
N GLU A 365 18.18 -25.68 8.85
CA GLU A 365 18.28 -26.37 7.56
C GLU A 365 19.53 -25.94 6.78
N GLN A 366 19.75 -24.63 6.64
CA GLN A 366 20.93 -24.11 5.93
C GLN A 366 22.24 -24.52 6.61
N LEU A 367 22.31 -24.42 7.94
CA LEU A 367 23.48 -24.84 8.71
C LEU A 367 23.82 -26.33 8.55
N MET A 368 22.85 -27.19 8.22
CA MET A 368 23.14 -28.62 7.97
C MET A 368 24.07 -28.83 6.77
N VAL A 369 24.01 -27.97 5.75
CA VAL A 369 24.81 -28.10 4.52
C VAL A 369 26.22 -27.51 4.70
N HIS A 370 26.41 -26.57 5.62
CA HIS A 370 27.69 -25.87 5.80
C HIS A 370 28.69 -26.58 6.72
N ASP A 371 29.98 -26.42 6.44
CA ASP A 371 31.06 -26.92 7.29
C ASP A 371 31.47 -25.88 8.34
N PHE A 372 31.14 -26.16 9.60
CA PHE A 372 31.39 -25.24 10.71
C PHE A 372 32.89 -25.03 10.99
N THR A 373 33.77 -25.91 10.48
CA THR A 373 35.21 -25.71 10.61
C THR A 373 35.71 -24.58 9.71
N LYS A 374 35.03 -24.28 8.61
CA LYS A 374 35.36 -23.17 7.70
C LYS A 374 34.86 -21.82 8.19
N PHE A 375 33.95 -21.81 9.17
CA PHE A 375 33.45 -20.59 9.77
C PHE A 375 34.57 -19.74 10.38
N LYS A 376 34.33 -18.43 10.36
CA LYS A 376 35.28 -17.42 10.81
C LYS A 376 34.97 -17.01 12.24
N SER A 377 36.01 -16.61 12.99
CA SER A 377 35.83 -16.01 14.31
C SER A 377 35.40 -14.55 14.20
N LEU A 378 34.85 -14.04 15.30
CA LEU A 378 34.48 -12.65 15.44
C LEU A 378 35.68 -11.74 15.16
N LYS A 379 35.50 -10.73 14.30
CA LYS A 379 36.47 -9.69 14.01
C LYS A 379 35.98 -8.36 14.60
N PRO A 380 36.54 -7.91 15.74
CA PRO A 380 36.08 -6.70 16.43
C PRO A 380 36.12 -5.45 15.53
N ASN A 381 37.13 -5.30 14.68
CA ASN A 381 37.27 -4.14 13.80
C ASN A 381 36.11 -4.01 12.80
N LEU A 382 35.62 -5.14 12.25
CA LEU A 382 34.49 -5.13 11.32
C LEU A 382 33.18 -4.82 12.05
N MET A 383 33.01 -5.35 13.26
CA MET A 383 31.84 -5.05 14.10
C MET A 383 31.81 -3.57 14.51
N ALA A 384 32.95 -3.01 14.91
CA ALA A 384 33.06 -1.60 15.24
C ALA A 384 32.71 -0.69 14.05
N SER A 385 33.08 -1.08 12.82
CA SER A 385 32.70 -0.36 11.61
C SER A 385 31.18 -0.39 11.37
N LEU A 386 30.54 -1.53 11.65
CA LEU A 386 29.08 -1.65 11.57
C LEU A 386 28.37 -0.82 12.66
N ASP A 387 28.89 -0.82 13.88
CA ASP A 387 28.33 -0.02 14.98
C ASP A 387 28.48 1.48 14.70
N GLU A 388 29.60 1.91 14.10
CA GLU A 388 29.80 3.28 13.63
C GLU A 388 28.80 3.67 12.53
N LEU A 389 28.54 2.76 11.57
CA LEU A 389 27.51 2.96 10.54
C LEU A 389 26.14 3.22 11.19
N LEU A 390 25.75 2.37 12.15
CA LEU A 390 24.43 2.42 12.79
C LEU A 390 24.25 3.61 13.74
N SER A 391 25.31 4.07 14.39
CA SER A 391 25.26 5.12 15.43
C SER A 391 25.58 6.52 14.93
N SER A 392 26.56 6.65 14.02
CA SER A 392 27.10 7.95 13.61
C SER A 392 26.78 8.29 12.17
N ASP A 393 27.07 7.39 11.23
CA ASP A 393 27.01 7.76 9.81
C ASP A 393 25.58 7.92 9.32
N ILE A 394 24.66 7.05 9.75
CA ILE A 394 23.22 7.24 9.48
C ILE A 394 22.73 8.58 10.06
N ALA A 395 23.15 8.92 11.28
CA ALA A 395 22.73 10.18 11.91
C ALA A 395 23.21 11.42 11.12
N LYS A 396 24.37 11.34 10.44
CA LYS A 396 24.87 12.40 9.56
C LYS A 396 24.10 12.51 8.24
N LEU A 397 23.47 11.42 7.79
CA LEU A 397 22.64 11.42 6.58
C LEU A 397 21.23 11.97 6.82
N MET A 398 20.70 11.89 8.05
CA MET A 398 19.34 12.37 8.36
C MET A 398 19.08 13.86 8.08
N PRO A 399 20.02 14.80 8.30
CA PRO A 399 19.85 16.19 7.88
C PRO A 399 19.82 16.37 6.36
N LEU A 400 20.70 15.66 5.63
CA LEU A 400 20.75 15.72 4.16
C LEU A 400 19.47 15.14 3.55
N LEU A 401 18.96 14.05 4.13
CA LEU A 401 17.70 13.43 3.75
C LEU A 401 16.52 14.41 3.89
N ARG A 402 16.43 15.11 5.02
CA ARG A 402 15.40 16.13 5.24
C ARG A 402 15.52 17.32 4.28
N GLN A 403 16.74 17.68 3.90
CA GLN A 403 16.98 18.72 2.91
C GLN A 403 16.56 18.27 1.51
N GLU A 404 16.92 17.06 1.10
CA GLU A 404 16.45 16.46 -0.17
C GLU A 404 14.92 16.32 -0.19
N GLU A 405 14.27 16.00 0.94
CA GLU A 405 12.81 15.94 1.02
C GLU A 405 12.15 17.32 0.82
N LEU A 406 12.74 18.38 1.36
CA LEU A 406 12.25 19.75 1.18
C LEU A 406 12.46 20.21 -0.27
N GLU A 407 13.62 19.92 -0.86
CA GLU A 407 13.93 20.22 -2.26
C GLU A 407 13.08 19.38 -3.24
N ALA A 408 12.77 18.13 -2.88
CA ALA A 408 11.86 17.25 -3.63
C ALA A 408 10.37 17.58 -3.40
N GLY A 409 10.04 18.35 -2.36
CA GLY A 409 8.69 18.87 -2.10
C GLY A 409 8.18 19.75 -3.25
N ASP A 410 9.09 20.46 -3.92
CA ASP A 410 8.83 21.30 -5.09
C ASP A 410 8.74 20.49 -6.40
N GLN A 411 9.23 19.26 -6.45
CA GLN A 411 9.11 18.39 -7.62
C GLN A 411 7.80 17.57 -7.54
N PRO A 412 6.97 17.52 -8.59
CA PRO A 412 5.74 16.73 -8.55
C PRO A 412 6.12 15.25 -8.56
N GLY A 413 5.59 14.46 -7.61
CA GLY A 413 5.94 13.05 -7.39
C GLY A 413 5.68 12.12 -8.59
N VAL A 414 4.78 11.15 -8.46
CA VAL A 414 4.27 10.45 -9.66
C VAL A 414 3.41 11.42 -10.46
N GLN A 415 3.67 11.54 -11.76
CA GLN A 415 2.96 12.43 -12.67
C GLN A 415 2.27 11.63 -13.77
N GLY A 416 1.16 12.17 -14.29
CA GLY A 416 0.40 11.55 -15.38
C GLY A 416 -0.51 10.41 -14.95
N GLY A 417 -1.25 9.86 -15.91
CA GLY A 417 -2.24 8.81 -15.69
C GLY A 417 -3.33 9.22 -14.69
N ALA A 418 -3.84 8.24 -13.93
CA ALA A 418 -4.94 8.44 -12.99
C ALA A 418 -4.61 9.42 -11.84
N PHE A 419 -3.33 9.75 -11.64
CA PHE A 419 -2.87 10.71 -10.64
C PHE A 419 -3.11 12.18 -11.01
N LEU A 420 -3.51 12.47 -12.26
CA LEU A 420 -3.88 13.83 -12.69
C LEU A 420 -5.29 14.23 -12.20
N GLY A 421 -6.20 13.25 -12.06
CA GLY A 421 -7.61 13.46 -11.70
C GLY A 421 -7.89 13.60 -10.21
N THR A 422 -6.92 13.33 -9.33
CA THR A 422 -7.06 13.50 -7.87
C THR A 422 -7.00 14.97 -7.42
N ARG A 423 -6.69 15.89 -8.33
CA ARG A 423 -7.00 17.31 -8.14
C ARG A 423 -8.44 17.48 -8.63
N ALA A 424 -9.36 17.74 -7.70
CA ALA A 424 -10.76 18.07 -7.95
C ALA A 424 -10.96 18.64 -9.37
N GLY A 425 -11.61 17.86 -10.23
CA GLY A 425 -11.80 18.23 -11.62
C GLY A 425 -12.59 19.54 -11.75
N PRO A 426 -12.61 20.17 -12.93
CA PRO A 426 -13.32 21.44 -13.17
C PRO A 426 -14.86 21.34 -13.09
N PHE A 427 -15.37 20.23 -12.55
CA PHE A 427 -16.79 19.93 -12.38
C PHE A 427 -17.20 19.87 -10.89
N SER A 428 -16.32 20.23 -9.96
CA SER A 428 -16.69 20.47 -8.56
C SER A 428 -17.46 21.79 -8.38
N GLU A 429 -17.20 22.78 -9.25
CA GLU A 429 -17.98 24.04 -9.29
C GLU A 429 -19.31 23.80 -10.00
N GLY A 430 -20.40 23.69 -9.24
CA GLY A 430 -21.74 23.72 -9.83
C GLY A 430 -22.90 23.12 -9.05
N ASP A 431 -22.69 22.60 -7.84
CA ASP A 431 -23.81 22.30 -6.95
C ASP A 431 -24.05 23.51 -6.02
N PRO A 432 -25.15 24.27 -6.15
CA PRO A 432 -25.46 25.38 -5.24
C PRO A 432 -25.64 24.92 -3.78
N PHE A 433 -25.62 23.61 -3.52
CA PHE A 433 -25.69 23.01 -2.19
C PHE A 433 -24.35 22.50 -1.64
N VAL A 434 -23.27 22.54 -2.40
CA VAL A 434 -21.94 22.09 -1.96
C VAL A 434 -20.86 22.95 -2.60
N GLU A 435 -20.18 23.81 -1.84
CA GLU A 435 -18.75 24.06 -2.08
C GLU A 435 -17.97 24.58 -0.85
N GLU A 436 -16.69 24.18 -0.88
CA GLU A 436 -15.47 24.60 -0.16
C GLU A 436 -15.44 24.59 1.37
N ASN A 437 -14.94 23.47 1.91
CA ASN A 437 -14.23 23.49 3.20
C ASN A 437 -12.86 24.16 3.00
N GLY A 438 -12.75 25.46 3.30
CA GLY A 438 -11.46 26.14 3.26
C GLY A 438 -11.50 27.62 3.64
N GLU A 439 -11.40 27.88 4.94
CA GLU A 439 -10.89 29.13 5.55
C GLU A 439 -11.79 30.38 5.56
N GLY A 440 -12.42 30.61 6.73
CA GLY A 440 -12.48 31.94 7.34
C GLY A 440 -13.64 32.84 6.94
N CYS A 441 -14.79 32.67 7.61
CA CYS A 441 -15.59 33.77 8.16
C CYS A 441 -16.71 33.19 9.04
N GLU A 442 -16.68 33.50 10.33
CA GLU A 442 -17.81 33.30 11.24
C GLU A 442 -18.89 34.35 10.94
N GLU A 443 -19.62 34.18 9.83
CA GLU A 443 -20.91 34.84 9.65
C GLU A 443 -21.99 33.86 10.10
N GLU A 444 -22.82 34.27 11.06
CA GLU A 444 -23.98 33.51 11.53
C GLU A 444 -24.81 33.04 10.32
N GLU A 445 -24.82 31.73 10.04
CA GLU A 445 -25.52 31.15 8.88
C GLU A 445 -27.05 31.31 9.03
N ASP A 446 -27.57 32.43 8.51
CA ASP A 446 -28.99 32.69 8.32
C ASP A 446 -29.63 31.55 7.53
N TRP A 447 -30.76 31.03 8.03
CA TRP A 447 -31.49 29.95 7.36
C TRP A 447 -31.99 30.42 5.99
N VAL A 448 -31.66 29.69 4.92
CA VAL A 448 -31.90 30.12 3.52
C VAL A 448 -33.38 30.43 3.26
N VAL A 449 -34.27 29.73 3.95
CA VAL A 449 -35.73 29.84 3.82
C VAL A 449 -36.29 31.07 4.57
N THR A 450 -35.50 31.75 5.40
CA THR A 450 -35.95 32.90 6.22
C THR A 450 -36.54 34.03 5.39
N LYS A 451 -36.03 34.25 4.17
CA LYS A 451 -36.50 35.32 3.27
C LYS A 451 -37.92 35.08 2.77
N ASP A 452 -38.27 33.82 2.51
CA ASP A 452 -39.56 33.42 1.94
C ASP A 452 -40.51 32.81 2.99
N LYS A 453 -40.05 32.62 4.24
CA LYS A 453 -40.84 32.15 5.38
C LYS A 453 -42.20 32.86 5.51
N PRO A 454 -42.35 34.19 5.47
CA PRO A 454 -43.66 34.83 5.62
C PRO A 454 -44.66 34.44 4.52
N LYS A 455 -44.19 34.21 3.28
CA LYS A 455 -45.03 33.74 2.17
C LYS A 455 -45.51 32.31 2.42
N TYR A 456 -44.65 31.45 2.96
CA TYR A 456 -45.00 30.07 3.28
C TYR A 456 -45.90 29.97 4.51
N ASP A 457 -45.70 30.81 5.52
CA ASP A 457 -46.53 30.88 6.72
C ASP A 457 -47.97 31.27 6.37
N GLU A 458 -48.18 32.20 5.44
CA GLU A 458 -49.53 32.53 4.93
C GLU A 458 -50.23 31.31 4.32
N ILE A 459 -49.52 30.50 3.54
CA ILE A 459 -50.05 29.27 2.94
C ILE A 459 -50.32 28.23 4.03
N PHE A 460 -49.39 28.08 4.98
CA PHE A 460 -49.48 27.15 6.10
C PHE A 460 -50.72 27.41 6.97
N TYR A 461 -50.95 28.65 7.40
CA TYR A 461 -52.10 28.99 8.23
C TYR A 461 -53.42 28.90 7.47
N ASN A 462 -53.44 29.17 6.16
CA ASN A 462 -54.63 28.96 5.32
C ASN A 462 -55.04 27.49 5.20
N LEU A 463 -54.12 26.54 5.39
CA LEU A 463 -54.40 25.09 5.39
C LEU A 463 -55.00 24.59 6.72
N ALA A 464 -55.25 25.50 7.67
CA ALA A 464 -55.81 25.22 8.99
C ALA A 464 -55.04 24.11 9.74
N PRO A 465 -53.80 24.39 10.19
CA PRO A 465 -53.00 23.47 10.99
C PRO A 465 -53.66 23.28 12.37
N ASN A 466 -53.56 22.08 12.93
CA ASN A 466 -54.05 21.79 14.28
C ASN A 466 -52.89 21.95 15.26
N GLU A 467 -53.03 22.81 16.27
CA GLU A 467 -51.99 23.07 17.28
C GLU A 467 -50.63 23.49 16.69
N GLY A 468 -50.63 24.20 15.56
CA GLY A 468 -49.40 24.63 14.87
C GLY A 468 -48.71 23.54 14.06
N LYS A 469 -49.35 22.37 13.87
CA LYS A 469 -48.85 21.29 12.99
C LYS A 469 -49.86 20.90 11.93
N LEU A 470 -49.37 20.68 10.71
CA LEU A 470 -50.15 20.20 9.58
C LEU A 470 -50.07 18.67 9.50
N SER A 471 -51.22 18.00 9.47
CA SER A 471 -51.24 16.53 9.37
C SER A 471 -50.68 16.05 8.03
N GLY A 472 -49.97 14.93 8.02
CA GLY A 472 -49.39 14.37 6.80
C GLY A 472 -50.40 14.11 5.67
N THR A 473 -51.67 13.88 5.98
CA THR A 473 -52.75 13.78 4.97
C THR A 473 -53.01 15.11 4.27
N LYS A 474 -53.18 16.20 5.03
CA LYS A 474 -53.41 17.55 4.49
C LYS A 474 -52.17 18.08 3.76
N ALA A 475 -50.99 17.85 4.33
CA ALA A 475 -49.72 18.22 3.71
C ALA A 475 -49.51 17.48 2.38
N LYS A 476 -49.82 16.17 2.32
CA LYS A 476 -49.78 15.40 1.07
C LYS A 476 -50.74 15.94 0.01
N ASP A 477 -51.97 16.26 0.38
CA ASP A 477 -52.96 16.80 -0.57
C ASP A 477 -52.50 18.15 -1.14
N TRP A 478 -51.90 19.00 -0.31
CA TRP A 478 -51.27 20.24 -0.76
C TRP A 478 -50.03 19.99 -1.64
N MET A 479 -49.12 19.09 -1.24
CA MET A 479 -47.92 18.76 -2.01
C MET A 479 -48.26 18.20 -3.39
N VAL A 480 -49.32 17.41 -3.53
CA VAL A 480 -49.80 16.88 -4.82
C VAL A 480 -50.27 18.00 -5.76
N SER A 481 -50.76 19.12 -5.21
CA SER A 481 -51.19 20.28 -6.02
C SER A 481 -50.03 20.96 -6.78
N SER A 482 -48.78 20.75 -6.34
CA SER A 482 -47.56 21.23 -7.02
C SER A 482 -47.26 20.53 -8.35
N ARG A 483 -48.02 19.47 -8.71
CA ARG A 483 -47.88 18.67 -9.94
C ARG A 483 -46.52 17.96 -10.09
N LEU A 484 -45.75 17.85 -9.02
CA LEU A 484 -44.53 17.04 -9.01
C LEU A 484 -44.86 15.53 -8.92
N PRO A 485 -44.00 14.64 -9.46
CA PRO A 485 -44.19 13.20 -9.34
C PRO A 485 -44.22 12.73 -7.88
N ASN A 486 -45.07 11.74 -7.55
CA ASN A 486 -45.20 11.20 -6.20
C ASN A 486 -43.87 10.68 -5.60
N SER A 487 -42.96 10.18 -6.45
CA SER A 487 -41.61 9.75 -6.02
C SER A 487 -40.73 10.90 -5.54
N VAL A 488 -40.90 12.09 -6.13
CA VAL A 488 -40.20 13.33 -5.77
C VAL A 488 -40.82 13.91 -4.49
N LEU A 489 -42.15 13.97 -4.43
CA LEU A 489 -42.87 14.44 -3.24
C LEU A 489 -42.58 13.59 -2.00
N GLY A 490 -42.48 12.27 -2.15
CA GLY A 490 -42.08 11.38 -1.06
C GLY A 490 -40.64 11.63 -0.58
N ARG A 491 -39.74 12.06 -1.47
CA ARG A 491 -38.37 12.44 -1.09
C ARG A 491 -38.34 13.78 -0.37
N ILE A 492 -39.10 14.76 -0.84
CA ILE A 492 -39.25 16.06 -0.18
C ILE A 492 -39.83 15.86 1.22
N TRP A 493 -40.89 15.06 1.36
CA TRP A 493 -41.46 14.71 2.67
C TRP A 493 -40.40 14.17 3.64
N LYS A 494 -39.60 13.20 3.19
CA LYS A 494 -38.54 12.59 4.00
C LYS A 494 -37.45 13.59 4.41
N LEU A 495 -37.20 14.63 3.61
CA LEU A 495 -36.22 15.68 3.90
C LEU A 495 -36.81 16.78 4.80
N SER A 496 -38.11 17.05 4.70
CA SER A 496 -38.79 18.12 5.42
C SER A 496 -39.28 17.72 6.81
N ASP A 497 -39.68 16.46 7.02
CA ASP A 497 -40.07 15.90 8.32
C ASP A 497 -38.80 15.56 9.14
N VAL A 498 -38.20 16.59 9.74
CA VAL A 498 -36.89 16.54 10.39
C VAL A 498 -36.97 15.81 11.73
N ASP A 499 -38.05 16.02 12.49
CA ASP A 499 -38.29 15.33 13.76
C ASP A 499 -38.97 13.96 13.61
N ARG A 500 -39.42 13.61 12.40
CA ARG A 500 -40.01 12.30 12.03
C ARG A 500 -41.28 11.99 12.80
N ASP A 501 -42.05 13.01 13.16
CA ASP A 501 -43.29 12.85 13.89
C ASP A 501 -44.51 12.60 12.97
N GLY A 502 -44.31 12.68 11.64
CA GLY A 502 -45.33 12.44 10.63
C GLY A 502 -46.29 13.62 10.41
N MET A 503 -45.97 14.78 10.96
CA MET A 503 -46.64 16.07 10.74
C MET A 503 -45.59 17.09 10.27
N LEU A 504 -46.03 18.28 9.87
CA LEU A 504 -45.12 19.39 9.54
C LEU A 504 -45.50 20.62 10.34
N ASP A 505 -44.55 21.18 11.09
CA ASP A 505 -44.70 22.51 11.69
C ASP A 505 -44.46 23.63 10.64
N ASP A 506 -44.53 24.90 11.06
CA ASP A 506 -44.37 26.05 10.18
C ASP A 506 -42.98 26.09 9.52
N GLU A 507 -41.93 25.69 10.24
CA GLU A 507 -40.57 25.70 9.70
C GLU A 507 -40.33 24.55 8.72
N GLU A 508 -40.83 23.36 9.02
CA GLU A 508 -40.77 22.20 8.15
C GLU A 508 -41.63 22.36 6.89
N PHE A 509 -42.78 23.03 7.01
CA PHE A 509 -43.61 23.38 5.87
C PHE A 509 -42.93 24.40 4.96
N ALA A 510 -42.27 25.42 5.54
CA ALA A 510 -41.47 26.37 4.79
C ALA A 510 -40.30 25.67 4.07
N LEU A 511 -39.64 24.72 4.74
CA LEU A 511 -38.60 23.89 4.12
C LEU A 511 -39.15 23.03 2.97
N ALA A 512 -40.30 22.38 3.16
CA ALA A 512 -40.96 21.60 2.11
C ALA A 512 -41.33 22.46 0.89
N SER A 513 -41.83 23.66 1.16
CA SER A 513 -42.21 24.63 0.11
C SER A 513 -41.00 25.10 -0.68
N HIS A 514 -39.90 25.42 0.00
CA HIS A 514 -38.64 25.79 -0.63
C HIS A 514 -38.07 24.66 -1.50
N LEU A 515 -38.08 23.40 -1.01
CA LEU A 515 -37.63 22.24 -1.79
C LEU A 515 -38.53 21.96 -3.01
N ILE A 516 -39.82 22.28 -2.94
CA ILE A 516 -40.74 22.21 -4.08
C ILE A 516 -40.40 23.30 -5.12
N GLU A 517 -40.20 24.55 -4.69
CA GLU A 517 -39.83 25.65 -5.60
C GLU A 517 -38.49 25.38 -6.30
N VAL A 518 -37.45 25.00 -5.56
CA VAL A 518 -36.13 24.59 -6.09
C VAL A 518 -36.29 23.47 -7.12
N LYS A 519 -37.19 22.52 -6.87
CA LYS A 519 -37.43 21.41 -7.80
C LYS A 519 -38.19 21.83 -9.06
N LEU A 520 -39.11 22.79 -8.94
CA LEU A 520 -39.85 23.38 -10.07
C LEU A 520 -38.94 24.26 -10.94
N GLU A 521 -37.94 24.89 -10.36
CA GLU A 521 -36.88 25.65 -11.07
C GLU A 521 -35.90 24.75 -11.82
N GLY A 522 -36.00 23.43 -11.64
CA GLY A 522 -35.23 22.43 -12.38
C GLY A 522 -34.02 21.88 -11.64
N HIS A 523 -33.78 22.28 -10.38
CA HIS A 523 -32.65 21.82 -9.59
C HIS A 523 -32.86 20.39 -9.03
N GLY A 524 -31.74 19.73 -8.70
CA GLY A 524 -31.72 18.43 -8.01
C GLY A 524 -32.16 18.57 -6.55
N LEU A 525 -32.79 17.53 -5.99
CA LEU A 525 -33.00 17.46 -4.53
C LEU A 525 -31.75 16.83 -3.90
N PRO A 526 -31.25 17.37 -2.77
CA PRO A 526 -30.09 16.81 -2.11
C PRO A 526 -30.39 15.40 -1.55
N PRO A 527 -29.40 14.50 -1.46
CA PRO A 527 -29.58 13.16 -0.91
C PRO A 527 -29.83 13.16 0.60
N GLU A 528 -29.26 14.13 1.31
CA GLU A 528 -29.42 14.38 2.74
C GLU A 528 -29.58 15.89 2.97
N LEU A 529 -30.31 16.30 4.01
CA LEU A 529 -30.59 17.71 4.28
C LEU A 529 -29.31 18.42 4.79
N PRO A 530 -28.74 19.41 4.06
CA PRO A 530 -27.59 20.18 4.52
C PRO A 530 -27.91 21.00 5.77
N ASN A 531 -26.92 21.24 6.64
CA ASN A 531 -27.10 21.96 7.90
C ASN A 531 -27.74 23.35 7.74
N ARG A 532 -27.46 24.05 6.63
CA ARG A 532 -28.02 25.36 6.30
C ARG A 532 -29.51 25.35 5.98
N LEU A 533 -30.06 24.20 5.57
CA LEU A 533 -31.49 24.02 5.31
C LEU A 533 -32.25 23.47 6.53
N ILE A 534 -31.54 22.98 7.56
CA ILE A 534 -32.18 22.55 8.81
C ILE A 534 -32.80 23.76 9.51
N PRO A 535 -34.11 23.71 9.84
CA PRO A 535 -34.77 24.76 10.61
C PRO A 535 -34.00 25.13 11.87
N PRO A 536 -33.83 26.42 12.20
CA PRO A 536 -33.05 26.86 13.35
C PRO A 536 -33.46 26.19 14.67
N SER A 537 -34.76 25.96 14.88
CA SER A 537 -35.27 25.29 16.09
C SER A 537 -34.88 23.81 16.20
N LYS A 538 -34.57 23.16 15.06
CA LYS A 538 -34.24 21.73 14.95
C LYS A 538 -32.75 21.46 14.73
N ARG A 539 -31.91 22.51 14.70
CA ARG A 539 -30.44 22.36 14.67
C ARG A 539 -29.99 21.75 16.00
N ARG A 540 -29.30 20.61 15.95
CA ARG A 540 -28.64 20.05 17.15
C ARG A 540 -27.64 21.07 17.69
N GLN A 541 -27.84 21.57 18.91
CA GLN A 541 -26.83 22.39 19.59
C GLN A 541 -25.54 21.58 19.71
N LYS A 542 -24.48 22.00 19.01
CA LYS A 542 -23.11 21.57 19.34
C LYS A 542 -22.74 22.21 20.68
N GLY A 543 -23.05 21.55 21.79
CA GLY A 543 -22.57 21.95 23.11
C GLY A 543 -23.52 21.74 24.27
N SER A 544 -23.94 20.50 24.53
CA SER A 544 -24.31 20.08 25.89
C SER A 544 -24.35 18.54 25.96
N ASP A 545 -23.19 17.91 25.93
CA ASP A 545 -22.97 16.64 26.61
C ASP A 545 -21.50 16.65 27.05
N ALA A 546 -21.33 16.84 28.36
CA ALA A 546 -20.07 16.71 29.08
C ALA A 546 -19.75 15.24 29.37
#